data_AF-A0A7C1RZH1-F1
#
_entry.id   AF-A0A7C1RZH1-F1
#
_cell.length_a   1.000
_cell.length_b   1.000
_cell.length_c   1.000
_cell.angle_alpha   90.00
_cell.angle_beta   90.00
_cell.angle_gamma   90.00
#
_symmetry.space_group_name_H-M   'P 1'
#
loop_
_entity.id
_entity.type
_entity.pdbx_description
1 polymer ?
#
loop_
_entity_poly.entity_id
_entity_poly.type
_entity_poly.pdbx_seq_one_letter_code
_entity_poly.pdbx_strand_id
1 'polypeptide(L)'
;MSEKLSHEEFIKKAIVSLRKGDYKGIHTVYSGFNNAFKKYYDGANPIEATTKLAEEGKIIIRPVKGGVMLYLPEEAPKAPDGGEDALKKMGL
;
A
#
# COMPACT_ATOMS: atom_id res chain seq x y z
N MET A 1 13.14 26.94 -3.49
CA MET A 1 12.81 25.68 -4.18
C MET A 1 11.93 24.89 -3.22
N SER A 2 10.77 24.39 -3.65
CA SER A 2 9.94 23.56 -2.78
C SER A 2 10.69 22.26 -2.51
N GLU A 3 10.94 21.95 -1.24
CA GLU A 3 11.59 20.71 -0.83
C GLU A 3 10.77 19.50 -1.33
N LYS A 4 11.46 18.44 -1.78
CA LYS A 4 10.78 17.20 -2.16
C LYS A 4 10.04 16.65 -0.95
N LEU A 5 8.85 16.09 -1.17
CA LEU A 5 8.12 15.38 -0.12
C LEU A 5 8.97 14.25 0.43
N SER A 6 8.87 14.00 1.74
CA SER A 6 9.39 12.77 2.32
C SER A 6 8.70 11.55 1.72
N HIS A 7 9.33 10.37 1.82
CA HIS A 7 8.71 9.11 1.35
C HIS A 7 7.33 8.91 1.97
N GLU A 8 7.18 9.21 3.27
CA GLU A 8 5.91 9.08 3.98
C GLU A 8 4.82 9.98 3.38
N GLU A 9 5.12 11.27 3.23
CA GLU A 9 4.16 12.23 2.69
C GLU A 9 3.77 11.89 1.25
N PHE A 10 4.75 11.53 0.42
CA PHE A 10 4.50 11.14 -0.96
C PHE A 10 3.62 9.90 -1.04
N ILE A 11 3.91 8.86 -0.24
CA ILE A 11 3.18 7.60 -0.28
C ILE A 11 1.75 7.78 0.24
N LYS A 12 1.56 8.47 1.36
CA LYS A 12 0.22 8.79 1.88
C LYS A 12 -0.60 9.60 0.87
N LYS A 13 0.03 10.62 0.26
CA LYS A 13 -0.60 11.42 -0.80
C LYS A 13 -0.97 10.56 -2.01
N ALA A 14 -0.09 9.63 -2.42
CA ALA A 14 -0.36 8.73 -3.54
C ALA A 14 -1.54 7.80 -3.27
N ILE A 15 -1.66 7.23 -2.06
CA ILE A 15 -2.80 6.38 -1.67
C ILE A 15 -4.12 7.14 -1.85
N VAL A 16 -4.20 8.37 -1.36
CA VAL A 16 -5.43 9.18 -1.45
C VAL A 16 -5.70 9.70 -2.86
N SER A 17 -4.65 10.05 -3.61
CA SER A 17 -4.79 10.70 -4.93
C SER A 17 -4.98 9.71 -6.08
N LEU A 18 -4.44 8.50 -5.96
CA LEU A 18 -4.45 7.49 -7.04
C LEU A 18 -5.51 6.40 -6.84
N ARG A 19 -6.18 6.35 -5.68
CA ARG A 19 -7.33 5.46 -5.46
C ARG A 19 -8.50 5.88 -6.36
N LYS A 20 -9.31 4.90 -6.78
CA LYS A 20 -10.45 5.11 -7.69
C LYS A 20 -11.75 4.72 -6.99
N GLY A 21 -12.84 5.41 -7.28
CA GLY A 21 -14.16 5.11 -6.70
C GLY A 21 -14.10 4.99 -5.17
N ASP A 22 -14.71 3.93 -4.65
CA ASP A 22 -14.79 3.66 -3.21
C ASP A 22 -13.60 2.85 -2.66
N TYR A 23 -12.57 2.58 -3.46
CA TYR A 23 -11.40 1.85 -3.00
C TYR A 23 -10.61 2.67 -1.98
N LYS A 24 -10.26 2.01 -0.86
CA LYS A 24 -9.53 2.62 0.25
C LYS A 24 -8.00 2.58 0.11
N GLY A 25 -7.49 1.90 -0.91
CA GLY A 25 -6.07 1.75 -1.16
C GLY A 25 -5.75 1.71 -2.65
N ILE A 26 -4.47 1.52 -2.96
CA ILE A 26 -3.96 1.50 -4.34
C ILE A 26 -3.12 0.25 -4.61
N HIS A 27 -3.25 -0.31 -5.81
CA HIS A 27 -2.35 -1.35 -6.28
C HIS A 27 -1.07 -0.72 -6.82
N THR A 28 0.11 -1.11 -6.34
CA THR A 28 1.38 -0.45 -6.67
C THR A 28 1.72 -0.42 -8.17
N VAL A 29 1.36 -1.49 -8.90
CA VAL A 29 1.50 -1.57 -10.36
C VAL A 29 0.39 -0.82 -11.09
N TYR A 30 -0.88 -1.20 -10.92
CA TYR A 30 -2.00 -0.66 -11.72
C TYR A 30 -2.30 0.83 -11.47
N SER A 31 -1.95 1.37 -10.30
CA SER A 31 -2.06 2.81 -10.03
C SER A 31 -0.96 3.64 -10.69
N GLY A 32 0.09 3.00 -11.23
CA GLY A 32 1.29 3.68 -11.72
C GLY A 32 2.23 4.16 -10.60
N PHE A 33 1.92 3.86 -9.33
CA PHE A 33 2.70 4.30 -8.17
C PHE A 33 4.19 3.98 -8.29
N ASN A 34 4.57 2.75 -8.67
CA ASN A 34 5.98 2.36 -8.78
C ASN A 34 6.76 3.25 -9.77
N ASN A 35 6.15 3.57 -10.90
CA ASN A 35 6.78 4.43 -11.91
C ASN A 35 6.84 5.88 -11.44
N ALA A 36 5.79 6.37 -10.79
CA ALA A 36 5.76 7.72 -10.22
C ALA A 36 6.82 7.89 -9.12
N PHE A 37 6.93 6.92 -8.21
CA PHE A 37 7.90 6.94 -7.12
C PHE A 37 9.33 6.98 -7.66
N LYS A 38 9.68 6.07 -8.58
CA LYS A 38 11.01 6.03 -9.20
C LYS A 38 11.34 7.35 -9.92
N LYS A 39 10.38 7.95 -10.62
CA LYS A 39 10.59 9.25 -11.29
C LYS A 39 10.79 10.39 -10.31
N TYR A 40 10.04 10.40 -9.20
CA TYR A 40 10.09 11.49 -8.22
C TYR A 40 11.36 11.44 -7.36
N TYR A 41 11.87 10.24 -7.07
CA TYR A 41 13.06 9.99 -6.24
C TYR A 41 14.25 9.45 -7.03
N ASP A 42 14.42 9.87 -8.28
CA ASP A 42 15.65 9.65 -9.08
C ASP A 42 16.10 8.17 -9.16
N GLY A 43 15.14 7.25 -9.30
CA GLY A 43 15.38 5.81 -9.44
C GLY A 43 15.31 5.03 -8.12
N ALA A 44 15.00 5.68 -6.99
CA ALA A 44 14.89 5.00 -5.69
C ALA A 44 13.90 3.81 -5.72
N ASN A 45 14.18 2.82 -4.89
CA ASN A 45 13.41 1.58 -4.84
C ASN A 45 12.10 1.79 -4.03
N PRO A 46 10.91 1.70 -4.66
CA PRO A 46 9.65 1.86 -3.95
C PRO A 46 9.39 0.74 -2.95
N ILE A 47 9.99 -0.46 -3.13
CA ILE A 47 9.81 -1.60 -2.23
C ILE A 47 10.46 -1.28 -0.88
N GLU A 48 11.71 -0.84 -0.87
CA GLU A 48 12.41 -0.47 0.37
C GLU A 48 11.67 0.62 1.14
N ALA A 49 11.23 1.67 0.45
CA ALA A 49 10.51 2.77 1.07
C ALA A 49 9.16 2.34 1.66
N THR A 50 8.39 1.54 0.93
CA THR A 50 7.08 1.07 1.42
C THR A 50 7.22 0.04 2.53
N THR A 51 8.14 -0.92 2.41
CA THR A 51 8.42 -1.91 3.46
C THR A 51 8.81 -1.23 4.76
N LYS A 52 9.75 -0.28 4.72
CA LYS A 52 10.17 0.46 5.92
C LYS A 52 8.99 1.18 6.58
N LEU A 53 8.16 1.88 5.81
CA LEU A 53 6.99 2.57 6.36
C LEU A 53 5.92 1.61 6.90
N ALA A 54 5.81 0.41 6.33
CA ALA A 54 4.91 -0.61 6.85
C ALA A 54 5.41 -1.20 8.17
N GLU A 55 6.72 -1.44 8.31
CA GLU A 55 7.37 -1.84 9.56
C GLU A 55 7.19 -0.77 10.65
N GLU A 56 7.25 0.51 10.28
CA GLU A 56 6.96 1.66 11.16
C GLU A 56 5.45 1.84 11.45
N GLY A 57 4.56 1.02 10.86
CA GLY A 57 3.10 1.11 11.05
C GLY A 57 2.44 2.33 10.39
N LYS A 58 3.15 3.05 9.51
CA LYS A 58 2.68 4.28 8.87
C LYS A 58 1.79 4.03 7.65
N ILE A 59 1.89 2.84 7.06
CA ILE A 59 1.02 2.32 6.01
C ILE A 59 0.79 0.82 6.21
N ILE A 60 -0.19 0.26 5.53
CA ILE A 60 -0.43 -1.19 5.50
C ILE A 60 -0.17 -1.71 4.09
N ILE A 61 0.62 -2.76 3.99
CA ILE A 61 0.87 -3.51 2.75
C ILE A 61 0.06 -4.81 2.80
N ARG A 62 -0.68 -5.09 1.73
CA ARG A 62 -1.31 -6.40 1.53
C ARG A 62 -0.86 -7.06 0.24
N PRO A 63 -0.32 -8.29 0.29
CA PRO A 63 0.00 -9.02 -0.92
C PRO A 63 -1.29 -9.36 -1.69
N VAL A 64 -1.23 -9.21 -3.00
CA VAL A 64 -2.30 -9.57 -3.92
C VAL A 64 -1.69 -10.19 -5.19
N LYS A 65 -2.52 -10.77 -6.06
CA LYS A 65 -2.02 -11.33 -7.32
C LYS A 65 -1.37 -10.23 -8.17
N GLY A 66 -0.08 -10.38 -8.46
CA GLY A 66 0.67 -9.48 -9.34
C GLY A 66 1.22 -8.21 -8.67
N GLY A 67 1.20 -8.12 -7.33
CA GLY A 67 1.79 -6.99 -6.61
C GLY A 67 1.31 -6.87 -5.18
N VAL A 68 1.24 -5.63 -4.70
CA VAL A 68 0.73 -5.32 -3.36
C VAL A 68 -0.25 -4.16 -3.41
N MET A 69 -1.18 -4.16 -2.46
CA MET A 69 -2.04 -3.03 -2.17
C MET A 69 -1.44 -2.23 -1.02
N LEU A 70 -1.44 -0.91 -1.15
CA LEU A 70 -1.07 0.05 -0.10
C LEU A 70 -2.32 0.71 0.46
N TYR A 71 -2.41 0.81 1.78
CA TYR A 71 -3.50 1.48 2.50
C TYR A 71 -2.94 2.42 3.57
N LEU A 72 -3.72 3.44 3.92
CA LEU A 72 -3.54 4.11 5.20
C LEU A 72 -3.93 3.15 6.33
N PRO A 73 -3.26 3.19 7.50
CA PRO A 73 -3.52 2.29 8.62
C PRO A 73 -4.99 2.23 9.03
N GLU A 74 -5.65 3.39 9.07
CA GLU A 74 -7.04 3.55 9.49
C GLU A 74 -8.07 3.12 8.42
N GLU A 75 -7.66 2.99 7.16
CA GLU A 75 -8.55 2.65 6.04
C GLU A 75 -8.31 1.23 5.48
N ALA A 76 -7.35 0.50 6.05
CA ALA A 76 -7.08 -0.87 5.63
C ALA A 76 -8.30 -1.76 5.91
N PRO A 77 -8.81 -2.53 4.92
CA PRO A 77 -9.96 -3.40 5.14
C PRO A 77 -9.63 -4.41 6.23
N LYS A 78 -10.53 -4.71 7.16
CA LYS A 78 -10.29 -5.79 8.13
C LYS A 78 -10.08 -7.09 7.35
N ALA A 79 -9.07 -7.88 7.73
CA ALA A 79 -9.01 -9.23 7.20
C ALA A 79 -10.31 -9.91 7.69
N PRO A 80 -11.09 -10.59 6.83
CA PRO A 80 -12.08 -11.52 7.34
C PRO A 80 -11.33 -12.51 8.25
N ASP A 81 -11.99 -13.02 9.29
CA ASP A 81 -11.43 -14.11 10.11
C ASP A 81 -11.39 -15.38 9.25
N GLY A 82 -10.44 -15.39 8.33
CA GLY A 82 -10.19 -16.49 7.43
C GLY A 82 -9.66 -17.69 8.19
N GLY A 83 -9.20 -17.53 9.44
CA GLY A 83 -8.82 -18.61 10.32
C GLY A 83 -10.04 -19.42 10.70
N GLU A 84 -11.04 -18.80 11.34
CA GLU A 84 -12.29 -19.48 11.69
C GLU A 84 -13.02 -20.03 10.46
N ASP A 85 -13.12 -19.26 9.37
CA ASP A 85 -13.81 -19.71 8.16
C ASP A 85 -13.05 -20.86 7.46
N ALA A 86 -11.71 -20.85 7.48
CA ALA A 86 -10.91 -21.96 6.97
C ALA A 86 -11.00 -23.20 7.87
N LEU A 87 -10.90 -23.05 9.19
CA LEU A 87 -11.05 -24.16 10.15
C LEU A 87 -12.41 -24.83 9.98
N LYS A 88 -13.48 -24.03 9.88
CA LYS A 88 -14.84 -24.52 9.60
C LYS A 88 -14.94 -25.26 8.26
N LYS A 89 -14.29 -24.77 7.19
CA LYS A 89 -14.23 -25.46 5.89
C LYS A 89 -13.41 -26.74 5.94
N MET A 90 -12.42 -26.82 6.83
CA MET A 90 -11.63 -28.01 7.10
C MET A 90 -12.35 -29.00 8.02
N GLY A 91 -13.49 -28.63 8.60
CA GLY A 91 -14.24 -29.45 9.55
C GLY A 91 -13.58 -29.55 10.93
N LEU A 92 -12.76 -28.55 11.29
CA LEU A 92 -12.08 -28.42 12.58
C LEU A 92 -12.84 -27.47 13.52
#